data_AF-A0AAW9R6Q4-F1
#
_entry.id   AF-A0AAW9R6Q4-F1
#
_cell.length_a   1.000
_cell.length_b   1.000
_cell.length_c   1.000
_cell.angle_alpha   90.00
_cell.angle_beta   90.00
_cell.angle_gamma   90.00
#
_symmetry.space_group_name_H-M   'P 1'
#
loop_
_entity.id
_entity.type
_entity.pdbx_description
1 polymer ?
#
loop_
_entity_poly.entity_id
_entity_poly.type
_entity_poly.pdbx_seq_one_letter_code
_entity_poly.pdbx_strand_id
1 'polypeptide(L)'
;MTSIRRLAGGLLLAGNLHAATITVNDTGFAQSDDGVCTFAEAIDAVNNDTASGVLASECTAGGTEDTIEFDLPLPAFIDQPFMLTVSRSVVIEGPGKDLLSISGNGISRILRINNVVLSEFTVRGLTFTAGFAGDNLLGFDPSGGAVFVDATVSPVTFEDVRFENSAAGFAGGGVALVNVSSTLSALRTFRRCHFVGNTALGSSINEVSGNSGGGGGKYIGGSVDVLIEDSTFESNVTLINGVAPSADGDSQGGAIWMVSAASSATSELLVRRSTFSGNSAVGLGGGLAIGMATVTDD
;
A
#
# COMPACT_ATOMS: atom_id res chain seq x y z
N MET A 1 -40.11 -42.17 34.81
CA MET A 1 -40.04 -41.49 33.50
C MET A 1 -38.65 -40.89 33.38
N THR A 2 -37.72 -41.65 32.81
CA THR A 2 -36.30 -41.28 32.74
C THR A 2 -36.01 -40.89 31.29
N SER A 3 -35.89 -39.60 31.03
CA SER A 3 -35.67 -39.05 29.68
C SER A 3 -34.19 -39.19 29.30
N ILE A 4 -33.90 -40.04 28.31
CA ILE A 4 -32.58 -40.21 27.72
C ILE A 4 -32.39 -39.09 26.67
N ARG A 5 -31.62 -38.05 27.02
CA ARG A 5 -31.14 -37.04 26.07
C ARG A 5 -29.99 -37.62 25.26
N ARG A 6 -30.21 -37.86 23.96
CA ARG A 6 -29.15 -38.20 23.01
C ARG A 6 -28.32 -36.94 22.72
N LEU A 7 -27.06 -36.91 23.18
CA LEU A 7 -26.06 -35.99 22.64
C LEU A 7 -25.72 -36.46 21.22
N ALA A 8 -26.16 -35.69 20.21
CA ALA A 8 -25.63 -35.81 18.86
C ALA A 8 -24.22 -35.22 18.85
N GLY A 9 -23.20 -36.08 18.89
CA GLY A 9 -21.81 -35.67 18.67
C GLY A 9 -21.63 -35.28 17.21
N GLY A 10 -21.64 -33.98 16.94
CA GLY A 10 -21.26 -33.43 15.64
C GLY A 10 -19.79 -33.70 15.37
N LEU A 11 -19.51 -34.47 14.32
CA LEU A 11 -18.17 -34.74 13.83
C LEU A 11 -17.61 -33.43 13.23
N LEU A 12 -16.73 -32.76 13.97
CA LEU A 12 -15.92 -31.66 13.45
C LEU A 12 -14.88 -32.28 12.50
N LEU A 13 -15.15 -32.19 11.20
CA LEU A 13 -14.12 -32.41 10.18
C LEU A 13 -13.13 -31.25 10.30
N ALA A 14 -11.95 -31.51 10.86
CA ALA A 14 -10.83 -30.59 10.78
C ALA A 14 -10.41 -30.52 9.31
N GLY A 15 -10.94 -29.53 8.59
CA GLY A 15 -10.41 -29.16 7.28
C GLY A 15 -8.96 -28.76 7.46
N ASN A 16 -8.07 -29.29 6.60
CA ASN A 16 -6.70 -28.83 6.57
C ASN A 16 -6.70 -27.34 6.20
N LEU A 17 -6.24 -26.45 7.08
CA LEU A 17 -5.94 -25.06 6.74
C LEU A 17 -4.70 -25.08 5.84
N HIS A 18 -4.90 -25.31 4.55
CA HIS A 18 -3.91 -25.02 3.54
C HIS A 18 -4.17 -23.62 2.99
N ALA A 19 -3.08 -22.89 2.73
CA ALA A 19 -3.09 -21.71 1.88
C ALA A 19 -3.85 -21.98 0.57
N ALA A 20 -4.83 -21.15 0.24
CA ALA A 20 -5.51 -21.22 -1.04
C ALA A 20 -4.76 -20.39 -2.09
N THR A 21 -4.69 -20.93 -3.31
CA THR A 21 -4.37 -20.13 -4.50
C THR A 21 -5.69 -19.61 -5.07
N ILE A 22 -5.82 -18.28 -5.13
CA ILE A 22 -6.95 -17.55 -5.67
C ILE A 22 -6.53 -17.01 -7.04
N THR A 23 -7.18 -17.45 -8.11
CA THR A 23 -6.80 -17.10 -9.48
C THR A 23 -7.74 -16.04 -10.04
N VAL A 24 -7.25 -14.81 -10.17
CA VAL A 24 -7.94 -13.71 -10.85
C VAL A 24 -7.95 -13.99 -12.35
N ASN A 25 -9.13 -14.08 -12.95
CA ASN A 25 -9.32 -14.44 -14.35
C ASN A 25 -10.17 -13.43 -15.15
N ASP A 26 -10.57 -12.32 -14.51
CA ASP A 26 -11.25 -11.21 -15.17
C ASP A 26 -10.66 -9.84 -14.78
N THR A 27 -10.72 -8.89 -15.71
CA THR A 27 -10.19 -7.53 -15.53
C THR A 27 -11.21 -6.53 -14.98
N GLY A 28 -12.46 -6.94 -14.83
CA GLY A 28 -13.53 -6.17 -14.25
C GLY A 28 -13.33 -5.95 -12.74
N PHE A 29 -14.24 -5.16 -12.17
CA PHE A 29 -14.22 -4.76 -10.76
C PHE A 29 -15.51 -5.16 -10.02
N ALA A 30 -16.44 -5.84 -10.70
CA ALA A 30 -17.69 -6.28 -10.09
C ALA A 30 -17.40 -7.37 -9.05
N GLN A 31 -18.20 -7.38 -7.98
CA GLN A 31 -18.19 -8.43 -6.96
C GLN A 31 -19.52 -9.16 -7.04
N SER A 32 -19.58 -10.24 -7.82
CA SER A 32 -20.79 -10.97 -8.15
C SER A 32 -20.51 -12.44 -8.43
N ASP A 33 -21.41 -13.33 -8.00
CA ASP A 33 -21.42 -14.75 -8.39
C ASP A 33 -21.83 -14.87 -9.87
N ASP A 34 -20.89 -14.61 -10.78
CA ASP A 34 -21.07 -14.51 -12.23
C ASP A 34 -20.15 -15.45 -13.04
N GLY A 35 -19.36 -16.27 -12.35
CA GLY A 35 -18.48 -17.28 -12.91
C GLY A 35 -17.10 -16.76 -13.30
N VAL A 36 -16.70 -15.60 -12.78
CA VAL A 36 -15.33 -15.10 -12.85
C VAL A 36 -14.81 -14.71 -11.47
N CYS A 37 -13.51 -14.48 -11.38
CA CYS A 37 -12.83 -14.00 -10.18
C CYS A 37 -12.08 -12.73 -10.54
N THR A 38 -12.58 -11.59 -10.08
CA THR A 38 -11.95 -10.29 -10.22
C THR A 38 -10.92 -10.05 -9.11
N PHE A 39 -10.06 -9.05 -9.28
CA PHE A 39 -9.11 -8.68 -8.22
C PHE A 39 -9.81 -8.20 -6.94
N ALA A 40 -10.95 -7.52 -7.07
CA ALA A 40 -11.75 -7.07 -5.93
C ALA A 40 -12.33 -8.26 -5.15
N GLU A 41 -12.82 -9.29 -5.83
CA GLU A 41 -13.32 -10.51 -5.21
C GLU A 41 -12.21 -11.33 -4.56
N ALA A 42 -11.04 -11.40 -5.19
CA ALA A 42 -9.89 -12.10 -4.63
C ALA A 42 -9.48 -11.47 -3.28
N ILE A 43 -9.44 -10.13 -3.19
CA ILE A 43 -9.13 -9.44 -1.94
C ILE A 43 -10.21 -9.68 -0.88
N ASP A 44 -11.48 -9.72 -1.25
CA ASP A 44 -12.57 -10.05 -0.33
C ASP A 44 -12.51 -11.49 0.16
N ALA A 45 -12.14 -12.43 -0.71
CA ALA A 45 -11.93 -13.82 -0.36
C ALA A 45 -10.79 -13.98 0.67
N VAL A 46 -9.67 -13.29 0.45
CA VAL A 46 -8.55 -13.22 1.42
C VAL A 46 -8.99 -12.67 2.76
N ASN A 47 -9.70 -11.53 2.75
CA ASN A 47 -10.11 -10.88 3.99
C ASN A 47 -11.09 -11.74 4.79
N ASN A 48 -12.04 -12.40 4.12
CA ASN A 48 -13.17 -13.06 4.76
C ASN A 48 -13.03 -14.58 4.88
N ASP A 49 -11.97 -15.19 4.34
CA ASP A 49 -11.83 -16.66 4.22
C ASP A 49 -13.05 -17.30 3.53
N THR A 50 -13.68 -16.59 2.60
CA THR A 50 -14.95 -16.98 1.99
C THR A 50 -14.87 -16.82 0.48
N ALA A 51 -15.19 -17.88 -0.27
CA ALA A 51 -15.23 -17.83 -1.73
C ALA A 51 -16.21 -16.75 -2.23
N SER A 52 -15.94 -16.14 -3.39
CA SER A 52 -16.77 -15.06 -3.94
C SER A 52 -18.16 -15.53 -4.41
N GLY A 53 -18.29 -16.82 -4.73
CA GLY A 53 -19.52 -17.41 -5.25
C GLY A 53 -19.54 -18.94 -5.20
N VAL A 54 -20.55 -19.52 -5.86
CA VAL A 54 -20.72 -20.99 -6.00
C VAL A 54 -20.57 -21.45 -7.45
N LEU A 55 -20.56 -20.52 -8.41
CA LEU A 55 -20.31 -20.84 -9.80
C LEU A 55 -18.88 -21.32 -10.01
N ALA A 56 -18.66 -22.00 -11.13
CA ALA A 56 -17.31 -22.38 -11.53
C ALA A 56 -16.51 -21.12 -11.89
N SER A 57 -15.20 -21.15 -11.62
CA SER A 57 -14.26 -20.04 -11.90
C SER A 57 -14.39 -18.78 -11.02
N GLU A 58 -15.23 -18.85 -9.99
CA GLU A 58 -15.24 -17.92 -8.85
C GLU A 58 -13.95 -18.01 -8.02
N CYS A 59 -13.68 -16.96 -7.24
CA CYS A 59 -12.55 -16.94 -6.32
C CYS A 59 -12.73 -18.02 -5.25
N THR A 60 -11.72 -18.87 -5.12
CA THR A 60 -11.58 -19.77 -3.98
C THR A 60 -11.21 -18.97 -2.72
N ALA A 61 -11.33 -19.58 -1.55
CA ALA A 61 -10.79 -19.05 -0.30
C ALA A 61 -10.35 -20.20 0.60
N GLY A 62 -9.42 -19.94 1.50
CA GLY A 62 -9.08 -20.89 2.56
C GLY A 62 -7.67 -20.74 3.09
N GLY A 63 -7.53 -20.77 4.41
CA GLY A 63 -6.25 -21.01 5.08
C GLY A 63 -5.73 -19.81 5.85
N THR A 64 -4.45 -19.88 6.22
CA THR A 64 -3.80 -18.85 7.04
C THR A 64 -3.12 -17.77 6.22
N GLU A 65 -2.76 -18.07 4.98
CA GLU A 65 -2.07 -17.18 4.04
C GLU A 65 -2.51 -17.56 2.63
N ASP A 66 -3.22 -16.67 1.96
CA ASP A 66 -3.67 -16.90 0.60
C ASP A 66 -2.66 -16.35 -0.41
N THR A 67 -2.63 -16.95 -1.60
CA THR A 67 -1.86 -16.45 -2.74
C THR A 67 -2.82 -16.04 -3.84
N ILE A 68 -2.77 -14.76 -4.25
CA ILE A 68 -3.49 -14.25 -5.41
C ILE A 68 -2.57 -14.34 -6.63
N GLU A 69 -2.99 -15.08 -7.65
CA GLU A 69 -2.35 -15.19 -8.96
C GLU A 69 -3.28 -14.66 -10.07
N PHE A 70 -2.75 -14.41 -11.27
CA PHE A 70 -3.50 -13.86 -12.40
C PHE A 70 -3.43 -14.77 -13.63
N ASP A 71 -4.58 -15.28 -14.06
CA ASP A 71 -4.78 -16.01 -15.32
C ASP A 71 -5.54 -15.12 -16.31
N LEU A 72 -4.85 -14.08 -16.79
CA LEU A 72 -5.39 -13.06 -17.69
C LEU A 72 -4.66 -13.11 -19.05
N PRO A 73 -5.32 -12.76 -20.17
CA PRO A 73 -4.61 -12.48 -21.42
C PRO A 73 -3.64 -11.30 -21.26
N LEU A 74 -2.35 -11.49 -21.59
CA LEU A 74 -1.29 -10.50 -21.35
C LEU A 74 -0.88 -9.74 -22.63
N PRO A 75 -0.52 -8.43 -22.54
CA PRO A 75 -0.55 -7.61 -21.33
C PRO A 75 -1.98 -7.30 -20.87
N ALA A 76 -2.17 -7.23 -19.54
CA ALA A 76 -3.46 -6.99 -18.90
C ALA A 76 -3.48 -5.66 -18.15
N PHE A 77 -4.67 -5.08 -18.06
CA PHE A 77 -4.94 -3.83 -17.35
C PHE A 77 -6.23 -3.99 -16.53
N ILE A 78 -6.14 -3.81 -15.22
CA ILE A 78 -7.27 -3.84 -14.30
C ILE A 78 -7.58 -2.40 -13.89
N ASP A 79 -8.78 -1.92 -14.20
CA ASP A 79 -9.27 -0.63 -13.75
C ASP A 79 -9.99 -0.80 -12.40
N GLN A 80 -9.41 -0.22 -11.34
CA GLN A 80 -9.85 -0.36 -9.96
C GLN A 80 -10.32 1.00 -9.43
N PRO A 81 -11.60 1.38 -9.66
CA PRO A 81 -12.10 2.73 -9.40
C PRO A 81 -12.33 3.03 -7.90
N PHE A 82 -12.04 2.08 -7.01
CA PHE A 82 -12.17 2.22 -5.57
C PHE A 82 -11.03 1.50 -4.85
N MET A 83 -10.68 2.02 -3.68
CA MET A 83 -9.64 1.46 -2.82
C MET A 83 -10.02 0.09 -2.27
N LEU A 84 -9.16 -0.90 -2.51
CA LEU A 84 -9.22 -2.21 -1.88
C LEU A 84 -8.43 -2.18 -0.58
N THR A 85 -8.96 -2.77 0.49
CA THR A 85 -8.27 -2.89 1.78
C THR A 85 -7.88 -4.34 2.02
N VAL A 86 -6.62 -4.59 2.38
CA VAL A 86 -6.11 -5.91 2.75
C VAL A 86 -5.80 -5.91 4.24
N SER A 87 -6.39 -6.87 4.95
CA SER A 87 -6.35 -6.93 6.41
C SER A 87 -5.78 -8.23 6.98
N ARG A 88 -5.44 -9.17 6.11
CA ARG A 88 -4.91 -10.50 6.44
C ARG A 88 -3.70 -10.83 5.58
N SER A 89 -2.94 -11.83 6.01
CA SER A 89 -1.75 -12.28 5.29
C SER A 89 -2.10 -12.67 3.86
N VAL A 90 -1.32 -12.16 2.91
CA VAL A 90 -1.51 -12.47 1.49
C VAL A 90 -0.21 -12.32 0.73
N VAL A 91 -0.05 -13.18 -0.27
CA VAL A 91 0.93 -13.02 -1.34
C VAL A 91 0.17 -12.65 -2.62
N ILE A 92 0.50 -11.52 -3.24
CA ILE A 92 -0.04 -11.11 -4.54
C ILE A 92 1.07 -11.28 -5.58
N GLU A 93 0.92 -12.26 -6.46
CA GLU A 93 1.92 -12.62 -7.48
C GLU A 93 1.45 -12.25 -8.88
N GLY A 94 1.91 -11.09 -9.36
CA GLY A 94 1.70 -10.68 -10.74
C GLY A 94 2.60 -11.41 -11.74
N PRO A 95 2.22 -11.48 -13.03
CA PRO A 95 2.97 -12.16 -14.08
C PRO A 95 4.26 -11.44 -14.50
N GLY A 96 4.49 -10.22 -14.01
CA GLY A 96 5.60 -9.34 -14.34
C GLY A 96 5.14 -7.88 -14.40
N LYS A 97 5.94 -6.95 -13.85
CA LYS A 97 5.56 -5.52 -13.78
C LYS A 97 5.30 -4.88 -15.14
N ASP A 98 5.86 -5.41 -16.21
CA ASP A 98 5.63 -4.93 -17.58
C ASP A 98 4.43 -5.62 -18.27
N LEU A 99 3.78 -6.58 -17.61
CA LEU A 99 2.69 -7.41 -18.15
C LEU A 99 1.34 -7.16 -17.50
N LEU A 100 1.29 -6.76 -16.22
CA LEU A 100 0.05 -6.46 -15.51
C LEU A 100 0.12 -5.09 -14.84
N SER A 101 -0.87 -4.24 -15.14
CA SER A 101 -1.08 -2.97 -14.46
C SER A 101 -2.43 -2.96 -13.75
N ILE A 102 -2.45 -2.50 -12.50
CA ILE A 102 -3.65 -2.23 -11.71
C ILE A 102 -3.72 -0.71 -11.54
N SER A 103 -4.83 -0.10 -11.94
CA SER A 103 -4.97 1.34 -11.98
C SER A 103 -6.05 1.89 -11.07
N GLY A 104 -5.77 3.02 -10.42
CA GLY A 104 -6.77 3.79 -9.67
C GLY A 104 -7.51 4.83 -10.53
N ASN A 105 -7.25 4.84 -11.85
CA ASN A 105 -7.83 5.73 -12.86
C ASN A 105 -7.73 7.24 -12.55
N GLY A 106 -6.73 7.63 -11.77
CA GLY A 106 -6.50 8.99 -11.27
C GLY A 106 -7.56 9.48 -10.28
N ILE A 107 -8.47 8.62 -9.82
CA ILE A 107 -9.59 9.00 -8.96
C ILE A 107 -9.56 8.33 -7.59
N SER A 108 -8.88 7.19 -7.44
CA SER A 108 -8.86 6.44 -6.20
C SER A 108 -7.49 5.91 -5.86
N ARG A 109 -7.24 5.73 -4.56
CA ARG A 109 -6.15 4.89 -4.09
C ARG A 109 -6.43 3.46 -4.49
N ILE A 110 -5.43 2.70 -4.90
CA ILE A 110 -5.64 1.32 -5.36
C ILE A 110 -5.73 0.37 -4.16
N LEU A 111 -4.72 0.42 -3.29
CA LEU A 111 -4.56 -0.54 -2.22
C LEU A 111 -4.31 0.14 -0.87
N ARG A 112 -4.96 -0.36 0.17
CA ARG A 112 -4.64 -0.06 1.56
C ARG A 112 -4.29 -1.35 2.28
N ILE A 113 -3.15 -1.38 2.95
CA ILE A 113 -2.76 -2.49 3.83
C ILE A 113 -2.98 -2.00 5.26
N ASN A 114 -3.99 -2.57 5.93
CA ASN A 114 -4.38 -2.19 7.28
C ASN A 114 -4.72 -3.44 8.09
N ASN A 115 -3.88 -3.75 9.07
CA ASN A 115 -4.08 -4.91 9.91
C ASN A 115 -3.62 -4.66 11.34
N VAL A 116 -4.45 -5.08 12.28
CA VAL A 116 -4.22 -4.90 13.73
C VAL A 116 -3.63 -6.14 14.40
N VAL A 117 -3.62 -7.27 13.69
CA VAL A 117 -2.99 -8.53 14.10
C VAL A 117 -1.75 -8.77 13.26
N LEU A 118 -0.74 -9.47 13.77
CA LEU A 118 0.45 -9.79 12.97
C LEU A 118 0.06 -10.62 11.73
N SER A 119 0.38 -10.10 10.55
CA SER A 119 0.14 -10.71 9.24
C SER A 119 1.36 -10.47 8.35
N GLU A 120 1.50 -11.20 7.25
CA GLU A 120 2.59 -11.00 6.30
C GLU A 120 2.00 -10.63 4.94
N PHE A 121 2.51 -9.54 4.35
CA PHE A 121 2.06 -9.05 3.06
C PHE A 121 3.21 -9.05 2.09
N THR A 122 3.03 -9.73 0.97
CA THR A 122 4.00 -9.72 -0.13
C THR A 122 3.29 -9.37 -1.42
N VAL A 123 3.85 -8.43 -2.18
CA VAL A 123 3.38 -8.08 -3.53
C VAL A 123 4.54 -8.15 -4.50
N ARG A 124 4.35 -8.86 -5.61
CA ARG A 124 5.39 -9.06 -6.63
C ARG A 124 4.89 -8.89 -8.05
N GLY A 125 5.80 -8.47 -8.92
CA GLY A 125 5.64 -8.68 -10.37
C GLY A 125 4.44 -7.98 -11.00
N LEU A 126 4.09 -6.77 -10.55
CA LEU A 126 3.00 -5.99 -11.15
C LEU A 126 3.28 -4.49 -11.08
N THR A 127 2.47 -3.71 -11.80
CA THR A 127 2.48 -2.25 -11.77
C THR A 127 1.23 -1.73 -11.07
N PHE A 128 1.40 -0.82 -10.13
CA PHE A 128 0.34 0.08 -9.66
C PHE A 128 0.47 1.43 -10.37
N THR A 129 -0.59 1.91 -11.00
CA THR A 129 -0.53 3.13 -11.83
C THR A 129 -1.73 4.06 -11.64
N ALA A 130 -1.51 5.37 -11.78
CA ALA A 130 -2.58 6.37 -11.70
C ALA A 130 -3.47 6.21 -10.44
N GLY A 131 -2.87 5.91 -9.28
CA GLY A 131 -3.59 5.98 -8.01
C GLY A 131 -3.74 7.44 -7.56
N PHE A 132 -4.82 7.78 -6.87
CA PHE A 132 -5.03 9.12 -6.32
C PHE A 132 -5.61 9.11 -4.90
N ALA A 133 -4.88 9.71 -3.96
CA ALA A 133 -5.29 9.78 -2.55
C ALA A 133 -6.06 11.07 -2.16
N GLY A 134 -6.60 11.84 -3.12
CA GLY A 134 -7.43 13.01 -2.82
C GLY A 134 -6.72 14.12 -2.04
N ASP A 135 -7.42 15.22 -1.81
CA ASP A 135 -7.14 16.18 -0.75
C ASP A 135 -8.05 15.87 0.46
N ASN A 136 -7.68 16.26 1.68
CA ASN A 136 -8.36 15.87 2.94
C ASN A 136 -9.78 16.47 3.12
N LEU A 137 -10.57 16.59 2.06
CA LEU A 137 -11.90 17.20 2.06
C LEU A 137 -12.97 16.33 2.72
N LEU A 138 -12.68 15.04 2.96
CA LEU A 138 -13.64 14.06 3.48
C LEU A 138 -13.13 13.28 4.70
N GLY A 139 -12.07 13.75 5.37
CA GLY A 139 -11.52 13.09 6.56
C GLY A 139 -10.75 11.80 6.29
N PHE A 140 -10.37 11.55 5.03
CA PHE A 140 -9.46 10.48 4.65
C PHE A 140 -8.02 10.97 4.72
N ASP A 141 -7.10 10.09 5.10
CA ASP A 141 -5.66 10.37 4.98
C ASP A 141 -5.32 10.59 3.50
N PRO A 142 -4.81 11.78 3.11
CA PRO A 142 -4.47 12.12 1.73
C PRO A 142 -3.10 11.59 1.26
N SER A 143 -2.52 10.60 1.94
CA SER A 143 -1.20 10.02 1.63
C SER A 143 -1.28 8.71 0.84
N GLY A 144 -0.24 8.35 0.08
CA GLY A 144 -0.17 7.03 -0.57
C GLY A 144 -1.12 6.93 -1.76
N GLY A 145 -0.77 7.57 -2.88
CA GLY A 145 -1.63 7.64 -4.05
C GLY A 145 -1.94 6.27 -4.65
N ALA A 146 -0.93 5.43 -4.86
CA ALA A 146 -1.17 4.03 -5.27
C ALA A 146 -1.47 3.15 -4.06
N VAL A 147 -0.55 3.14 -3.08
CA VAL A 147 -0.62 2.24 -1.92
C VAL A 147 -0.43 3.00 -0.61
N PHE A 148 -1.28 2.69 0.35
CA PHE A 148 -1.20 3.20 1.72
C PHE A 148 -1.04 2.04 2.68
N VAL A 149 0.03 2.04 3.47
CA VAL A 149 0.27 1.04 4.51
C VAL A 149 0.14 1.73 5.86
N ASP A 150 -0.90 1.40 6.61
CA ASP A 150 -1.20 2.12 7.85
C ASP A 150 -1.54 1.23 9.03
N ALA A 151 -1.10 1.65 10.22
CA ALA A 151 -1.39 1.01 11.50
C ALA A 151 -1.04 -0.49 11.57
N THR A 152 -0.09 -0.93 10.75
CA THR A 152 0.29 -2.34 10.65
C THR A 152 1.50 -2.65 11.54
N VAL A 153 1.43 -3.73 12.33
CA VAL A 153 2.59 -4.26 13.09
C VAL A 153 3.36 -5.33 12.30
N SER A 154 3.19 -5.32 10.99
CA SER A 154 3.40 -6.49 10.12
C SER A 154 4.47 -6.26 9.08
N PRO A 155 5.30 -7.25 8.73
CA PRO A 155 6.19 -7.10 7.59
C PRO A 155 5.39 -6.88 6.30
N VAL A 156 5.86 -5.95 5.47
CA VAL A 156 5.35 -5.74 4.11
C VAL A 156 6.52 -5.75 3.15
N THR A 157 6.42 -6.58 2.12
CA THR A 157 7.43 -6.72 1.08
C THR A 157 6.85 -6.38 -0.29
N PHE A 158 7.50 -5.47 -1.00
CA PHE A 158 7.30 -5.23 -2.42
C PHE A 158 8.56 -5.67 -3.17
N GLU A 159 8.40 -6.50 -4.19
CA GLU A 159 9.51 -7.06 -4.96
C GLU A 159 9.20 -7.08 -6.45
N ASP A 160 10.06 -6.46 -7.27
CA ASP A 160 9.82 -6.33 -8.72
C ASP A 160 8.48 -5.63 -9.04
N VAL A 161 8.10 -4.63 -8.23
CA VAL A 161 6.89 -3.83 -8.40
C VAL A 161 7.22 -2.47 -9.00
N ARG A 162 6.34 -1.95 -9.87
CA ARG A 162 6.39 -0.55 -10.32
C ARG A 162 5.25 0.25 -9.70
N PHE A 163 5.57 1.44 -9.21
CA PHE A 163 4.60 2.45 -8.78
C PHE A 163 4.77 3.65 -9.71
N GLU A 164 3.77 3.95 -10.53
CA GLU A 164 3.90 5.02 -11.51
C GLU A 164 2.72 5.96 -11.60
N ASN A 165 3.01 7.21 -11.98
CA ASN A 165 2.02 8.24 -12.32
C ASN A 165 0.91 8.40 -11.27
N SER A 166 1.19 8.11 -10.01
CA SER A 166 0.23 8.17 -8.91
C SER A 166 0.42 9.45 -8.12
N ALA A 167 -0.66 9.97 -7.56
CA ALA A 167 -0.66 11.24 -6.87
C ALA A 167 -1.31 11.17 -5.49
N ALA A 168 -0.81 11.98 -4.56
CA ALA A 168 -1.35 12.11 -3.21
C ALA A 168 -1.53 13.58 -2.88
N GLY A 169 -2.64 13.95 -2.23
CA GLY A 169 -2.87 15.34 -1.83
C GLY A 169 -1.84 15.83 -0.81
N PHE A 170 -1.34 14.93 0.04
CA PHE A 170 -0.33 15.25 1.04
C PHE A 170 1.04 14.65 0.68
N ALA A 171 1.23 13.35 0.90
CA ALA A 171 2.55 12.73 0.83
C ALA A 171 2.53 11.33 0.20
N GLY A 172 3.64 10.89 -0.39
CA GLY A 172 3.75 9.53 -0.91
C GLY A 172 2.88 9.31 -2.15
N GLY A 173 3.12 10.04 -3.23
CA GLY A 173 2.33 9.91 -4.47
C GLY A 173 2.24 8.46 -4.96
N GLY A 174 3.33 7.71 -4.89
CA GLY A 174 3.32 6.26 -5.07
C GLY A 174 2.86 5.54 -3.80
N VAL A 175 3.72 5.52 -2.78
CA VAL A 175 3.50 4.75 -1.55
C VAL A 175 3.61 5.65 -0.32
N ALA A 176 2.73 5.46 0.65
CA ALA A 176 2.91 6.01 1.99
C ALA A 176 2.92 4.89 3.03
N LEU A 177 3.89 4.96 3.93
CA LEU A 177 4.03 4.10 5.11
C LEU A 177 3.79 4.96 6.33
N VAL A 178 2.72 4.68 7.09
CA VAL A 178 2.37 5.44 8.29
C VAL A 178 2.17 4.47 9.44
N ASN A 179 3.00 4.58 10.48
CA ASN A 179 2.78 3.83 11.72
C ASN A 179 2.47 4.78 12.87
N VAL A 180 1.34 4.54 13.51
CA VAL A 180 0.88 5.30 14.69
C VAL A 180 1.32 4.64 16.01
N SER A 181 1.88 3.42 15.98
CA SER A 181 2.33 2.72 17.18
C SER A 181 3.83 2.89 17.41
N SER A 182 4.20 3.39 18.58
CA SER A 182 5.60 3.62 18.98
C SER A 182 6.33 2.36 19.47
N THR A 183 5.64 1.24 19.65
CA THR A 183 6.19 0.07 20.37
C THR A 183 6.52 -1.14 19.49
N LEU A 184 5.99 -1.20 18.26
CA LEU A 184 6.24 -2.31 17.34
C LEU A 184 6.48 -1.76 15.93
N SER A 185 7.74 -1.78 15.50
CA SER A 185 8.13 -1.54 14.11
C SER A 185 8.41 -2.89 13.45
N ALA A 186 7.71 -3.17 12.36
CA ALA A 186 8.03 -4.29 11.49
C ALA A 186 8.68 -3.76 10.22
N LEU A 187 9.73 -4.46 9.75
CA LEU A 187 10.51 -4.07 8.60
C LEU A 187 9.66 -4.00 7.33
N ARG A 188 9.79 -2.90 6.59
CA ARG A 188 9.18 -2.71 5.27
C ARG A 188 10.23 -2.81 4.20
N THR A 189 10.05 -3.74 3.28
CA THR A 189 11.08 -4.08 2.31
C THR A 189 10.64 -3.76 0.89
N PHE A 190 11.51 -3.10 0.15
CA PHE A 190 11.33 -2.76 -1.25
C PHE A 190 12.56 -3.23 -2.02
N ARG A 191 12.39 -4.25 -2.86
CA ARG A 191 13.47 -4.81 -3.69
C ARG A 191 13.14 -4.65 -5.16
N ARG A 192 14.10 -4.18 -5.96
CA ARG A 192 13.93 -4.10 -7.43
C ARG A 192 12.67 -3.34 -7.87
N CYS A 193 12.25 -2.40 -7.03
CA CYS A 193 11.06 -1.59 -7.27
C CYS A 193 11.41 -0.37 -8.14
N HIS A 194 10.42 0.15 -8.86
CA HIS A 194 10.58 1.37 -9.64
C HIS A 194 9.46 2.36 -9.30
N PHE A 195 9.84 3.52 -8.78
CA PHE A 195 8.95 4.63 -8.50
C PHE A 195 9.15 5.68 -9.58
N VAL A 196 8.18 5.91 -10.45
CA VAL A 196 8.32 6.83 -11.58
C VAL A 196 7.16 7.79 -11.76
N GLY A 197 7.45 9.09 -11.90
CA GLY A 197 6.42 10.08 -12.22
C GLY A 197 5.36 10.27 -11.13
N ASN A 198 5.62 9.82 -9.90
CA ASN A 198 4.67 9.96 -8.81
C ASN A 198 4.74 11.36 -8.20
N THR A 199 3.60 11.87 -7.73
CA THR A 199 3.46 13.26 -7.30
C THR A 199 2.86 13.39 -5.89
N ALA A 200 3.52 14.12 -5.02
CA ALA A 200 2.92 14.66 -3.80
C ALA A 200 2.47 16.10 -4.09
N LEU A 201 1.19 16.41 -3.92
CA LEU A 201 0.63 17.74 -4.21
C LEU A 201 0.88 18.75 -3.08
N GLY A 202 1.30 18.26 -1.90
CA GLY A 202 1.65 19.10 -0.76
C GLY A 202 0.53 20.07 -0.35
N SER A 203 -0.73 19.65 -0.49
CA SER A 203 -1.88 20.51 -0.21
C SER A 203 -1.84 20.91 1.26
N SER A 204 -1.74 22.22 1.50
CA SER A 204 -1.61 22.84 2.82
C SER A 204 -2.92 22.87 3.61
N ILE A 205 -3.99 22.24 3.11
CA ILE A 205 -5.34 22.58 3.56
C ILE A 205 -5.70 22.13 4.97
N ASN A 206 -4.92 21.27 5.67
CA ASN A 206 -5.35 20.83 7.02
C ASN A 206 -4.28 20.24 7.97
N GLU A 207 -2.98 20.35 7.70
CA GLU A 207 -2.02 20.02 8.77
C GLU A 207 -1.97 21.18 9.76
N VAL A 208 -2.66 21.01 10.91
CA VAL A 208 -2.64 21.93 12.05
C VAL A 208 -1.20 22.20 12.54
N SER A 209 -0.29 21.27 12.23
CA SER A 209 1.15 21.28 12.46
C SER A 209 1.96 22.18 11.50
N GLY A 210 1.36 22.67 10.41
CA GLY A 210 2.08 23.47 9.40
C GLY A 210 3.05 22.68 8.53
N ASN A 211 3.03 21.34 8.58
CA ASN A 211 3.94 20.50 7.81
C ASN A 211 3.46 20.41 6.37
N SER A 212 4.33 20.73 5.42
CA SER A 212 4.02 20.57 4.00
C SER A 212 4.36 19.15 3.54
N GLY A 213 3.39 18.46 2.93
CA GLY A 213 3.55 17.09 2.44
C GLY A 213 4.68 16.90 1.42
N GLY A 214 5.17 15.67 1.28
CA GLY A 214 6.37 15.35 0.48
C GLY A 214 6.47 13.89 0.03
N GLY A 215 7.62 13.49 -0.51
CA GLY A 215 7.88 12.11 -0.90
C GLY A 215 7.09 11.70 -2.13
N GLY A 216 7.20 12.46 -3.24
CA GLY A 216 6.46 12.19 -4.48
C GLY A 216 6.43 10.70 -4.84
N GLY A 217 7.56 10.00 -4.72
CA GLY A 217 7.63 8.54 -4.83
C GLY A 217 7.12 7.81 -3.59
N LYS A 218 7.76 8.07 -2.44
CA LYS A 218 7.45 7.43 -1.16
C LYS A 218 7.47 8.39 0.01
N TYR A 219 6.48 8.24 0.88
CA TYR A 219 6.45 8.85 2.21
C TYR A 219 6.63 7.80 3.32
N ILE A 220 7.40 8.15 4.34
CA ILE A 220 7.66 7.33 5.53
C ILE A 220 7.36 8.21 6.76
N GLY A 221 6.22 7.97 7.40
CA GLY A 221 5.79 8.67 8.60
C GLY A 221 5.72 7.75 9.82
N GLY A 222 6.09 8.28 10.98
CA GLY A 222 6.01 7.56 12.26
C GLY A 222 7.20 6.64 12.54
N SER A 223 6.99 5.64 13.41
CA SER A 223 8.00 4.63 13.80
C SER A 223 8.04 3.46 12.81
N VAL A 224 8.87 3.56 11.78
CA VAL A 224 8.93 2.55 10.69
C VAL A 224 10.37 2.31 10.27
N ASP A 225 10.75 1.03 10.24
CA ASP A 225 12.01 0.60 9.63
C ASP A 225 11.78 0.20 8.17
N VAL A 226 12.60 0.74 7.28
CA VAL A 226 12.46 0.60 5.84
C VAL A 226 13.79 0.20 5.21
N LEU A 227 13.78 -0.93 4.50
CA LEU A 227 14.84 -1.36 3.60
C LEU A 227 14.43 -1.10 2.16
N ILE A 228 15.27 -0.36 1.44
CA ILE A 228 15.15 -0.13 0.00
C ILE A 228 16.43 -0.64 -0.66
N GLU A 229 16.30 -1.60 -1.55
CA GLU A 229 17.44 -2.13 -2.30
C GLU A 229 17.16 -2.36 -3.77
N ASP A 230 18.21 -2.17 -4.57
CA ASP A 230 18.20 -2.41 -6.02
C ASP A 230 17.05 -1.70 -6.74
N SER A 231 16.61 -0.55 -6.21
CA SER A 231 15.40 0.14 -6.63
C SER A 231 15.72 1.44 -7.37
N THR A 232 14.78 1.92 -8.18
CA THR A 232 14.92 3.17 -8.95
C THR A 232 13.82 4.15 -8.58
N PHE A 233 14.21 5.40 -8.37
CA PHE A 233 13.32 6.54 -8.19
C PHE A 233 13.60 7.54 -9.30
N GLU A 234 12.62 7.74 -10.17
CA GLU A 234 12.75 8.55 -11.37
C GLU A 234 11.64 9.57 -11.50
N SER A 235 11.99 10.84 -11.71
CA SER A 235 11.02 11.90 -12.04
C SER A 235 9.85 12.00 -11.06
N ASN A 236 10.06 11.64 -9.79
CA ASN A 236 9.06 11.84 -8.75
C ASN A 236 9.11 13.29 -8.27
N VAL A 237 7.94 13.87 -8.00
CA VAL A 237 7.81 15.30 -7.76
C VAL A 237 7.03 15.58 -6.49
N THR A 238 7.52 16.51 -5.68
CA THR A 238 6.70 17.21 -4.69
C THR A 238 6.35 18.59 -5.23
N LEU A 239 5.07 18.83 -5.44
CA LEU A 239 4.49 20.12 -5.76
C LEU A 239 4.00 20.73 -4.44
N ILE A 240 4.26 22.01 -4.20
CA ILE A 240 3.58 22.78 -3.14
C ILE A 240 3.12 24.06 -3.78
N ASN A 241 1.82 24.35 -3.67
CA ASN A 241 1.21 25.58 -4.16
C ASN A 241 1.42 26.78 -3.20
N GLY A 242 2.63 26.90 -2.65
CA GLY A 242 2.96 27.90 -1.63
C GLY A 242 4.47 28.01 -1.41
N VAL A 243 4.92 29.19 -1.01
CA VAL A 243 6.28 29.40 -0.50
C VAL A 243 6.43 28.51 0.72
N ALA A 244 7.39 27.58 0.72
CA ALA A 244 7.70 26.78 1.91
C ALA A 244 7.85 27.76 3.09
N PRO A 245 7.02 27.64 4.16
CA PRO A 245 6.86 28.70 5.15
C PRO A 245 8.15 29.09 5.87
N SER A 246 9.19 28.26 5.81
CA SER A 246 10.57 28.64 6.12
C SER A 246 11.57 27.69 5.43
N ALA A 247 12.79 28.18 5.19
CA ALA A 247 13.91 27.33 4.75
C ALA A 247 14.32 26.29 5.82
N ASP A 248 13.79 26.43 7.03
CA ASP A 248 14.18 25.68 8.23
C ASP A 248 13.20 24.55 8.60
N GLY A 249 12.02 24.47 7.98
CA GLY A 249 10.92 23.59 8.43
C GLY A 249 10.72 22.30 7.61
N ASP A 250 10.60 22.41 6.29
CA ASP A 250 9.95 21.32 5.54
C ASP A 250 10.90 20.71 4.49
N SER A 251 11.71 19.76 4.94
CA SER A 251 12.39 18.85 4.01
C SER A 251 11.33 17.93 3.40
N GLN A 252 11.17 17.91 2.07
CA GLN A 252 9.99 17.28 1.45
C GLN A 252 10.29 16.23 0.39
N GLY A 253 11.55 16.05 -0.02
CA GLY A 253 11.95 14.82 -0.70
C GLY A 253 11.19 14.51 -1.99
N GLY A 254 11.66 14.90 -3.17
CA GLY A 254 10.94 14.61 -4.42
C GLY A 254 10.71 13.11 -4.65
N ALA A 255 11.70 12.28 -4.32
CA ALA A 255 11.54 10.82 -4.34
C ALA A 255 11.06 10.27 -3.00
N ILE A 256 11.82 10.49 -1.93
CA ILE A 256 11.54 9.94 -0.60
C ILE A 256 11.52 11.07 0.42
N TRP A 257 10.46 11.10 1.22
CA TRP A 257 10.41 11.89 2.43
C TRP A 257 10.18 11.00 3.65
N MET A 258 11.04 11.16 4.64
CA MET A 258 10.94 10.48 5.92
C MET A 258 10.79 11.51 7.04
N VAL A 259 9.77 11.33 7.88
CA VAL A 259 9.53 12.16 9.07
C VAL A 259 9.19 11.28 10.27
N SER A 260 9.88 11.51 11.39
CA SER A 260 9.52 10.86 12.64
C SER A 260 8.33 11.57 13.28
N ALA A 261 7.36 10.81 13.78
CA ALA A 261 6.16 11.35 14.44
C ALA A 261 6.41 11.78 15.90
N ALA A 262 7.54 11.43 16.51
CA ALA A 262 7.88 11.81 17.88
C ALA A 262 9.40 11.78 18.12
N SER A 263 9.88 12.59 19.06
CA SER A 263 11.29 12.60 19.47
C SER A 263 11.77 11.27 20.07
N SER A 264 10.85 10.42 20.54
CA SER A 264 11.13 9.08 21.05
C SER A 264 10.92 7.96 20.01
N ALA A 265 10.34 8.28 18.86
CA ALA A 265 10.15 7.33 17.77
C ALA A 265 11.45 7.21 16.96
N THR A 266 12.07 6.04 17.01
CA THR A 266 13.19 5.68 16.14
C THR A 266 12.66 5.02 14.87
N SER A 267 13.14 5.48 13.74
CA SER A 267 12.85 4.91 12.43
C SER A 267 14.16 4.77 11.67
N GLU A 268 14.42 3.61 11.09
CA GLU A 268 15.60 3.38 10.25
C GLU A 268 15.21 3.38 8.76
N LEU A 269 15.95 4.12 7.95
CA LEU A 269 15.88 4.02 6.49
C LEU A 269 17.23 3.57 5.95
N LEU A 270 17.28 2.33 5.47
CA LEU A 270 18.44 1.78 4.78
C LEU A 270 18.19 1.75 3.27
N VAL A 271 18.93 2.57 2.52
CA VAL A 271 18.91 2.57 1.05
C VAL A 271 20.24 2.05 0.52
N ARG A 272 20.20 1.02 -0.33
CA ARG A 272 21.42 0.47 -0.96
C ARG A 272 21.22 0.12 -2.42
N ARG A 273 22.29 0.24 -3.23
CA ARG A 273 22.32 -0.13 -4.65
C ARG A 273 21.13 0.44 -5.45
N SER A 274 20.71 1.65 -5.12
CA SER A 274 19.51 2.27 -5.69
C SER A 274 19.86 3.53 -6.47
N THR A 275 19.02 3.87 -7.45
CA THR A 275 19.22 5.02 -8.34
C THR A 275 18.16 6.08 -8.08
N PHE A 276 18.59 7.35 -8.01
CA PHE A 276 17.71 8.51 -7.93
C PHE A 276 18.02 9.44 -9.10
N SER A 277 17.05 9.70 -9.98
CA SER A 277 17.23 10.52 -11.18
C SER A 277 16.01 11.40 -11.43
N GLY A 278 16.19 12.65 -11.85
CA GLY A 278 15.10 13.54 -12.27
C GLY A 278 14.07 13.90 -11.19
N ASN A 279 14.25 13.47 -9.94
CA ASN A 279 13.32 13.78 -8.85
C ASN A 279 13.44 15.25 -8.43
N SER A 280 12.31 15.90 -8.10
CA SER A 280 12.24 17.33 -7.80
C SER A 280 11.33 17.62 -6.61
N ALA A 281 11.69 18.63 -5.81
CA ALA A 281 10.84 19.16 -4.76
C ALA A 281 10.89 20.69 -4.80
N VAL A 282 9.79 21.34 -4.43
CA VAL A 282 9.75 22.81 -4.25
C VAL A 282 10.59 23.23 -3.03
N GLY A 283 10.59 22.42 -1.96
CA GLY A 283 11.43 22.60 -0.77
C GLY A 283 12.80 21.95 -0.87
N LEU A 284 13.25 21.32 0.22
CA LEU A 284 14.55 20.65 0.28
C LEU A 284 14.49 19.19 -0.17
N GLY A 285 15.58 18.73 -0.81
CA GLY A 285 15.83 17.32 -1.14
C GLY A 285 15.11 16.83 -2.39
N GLY A 286 15.62 17.13 -3.59
CA GLY A 286 15.02 16.59 -4.83
C GLY A 286 14.94 15.06 -4.87
N GLY A 287 16.00 14.38 -4.39
CA GLY A 287 15.99 12.92 -4.21
C GLY A 287 15.37 12.50 -2.88
N LEU A 288 16.10 12.73 -1.78
CA LEU A 288 15.76 12.24 -0.45
C LEU A 288 15.74 13.40 0.55
N ALA A 289 14.74 13.41 1.43
CA ALA A 289 14.66 14.27 2.59
C ALA A 289 14.39 13.45 3.86
N ILE A 290 15.14 13.74 4.92
CA ILE A 290 14.95 13.18 6.26
C ILE A 290 14.77 14.36 7.20
N GLY A 291 13.58 14.48 7.77
CA GLY A 291 13.20 15.57 8.66
C GLY A 291 12.70 15.07 10.01
N MET A 292 12.77 15.95 10.99
CA MET A 292 12.06 15.78 12.27
C MET A 292 10.79 16.62 12.17
N ALA A 293 9.63 16.12 12.61
CA ALA A 293 8.53 17.04 12.91
C ALA A 293 9.06 18.03 13.94
N THR A 294 8.97 19.32 13.63
CA THR A 294 9.54 20.44 14.39
C THR A 294 9.32 20.23 15.88
N VAL A 295 10.41 20.04 16.64
CA VAL A 295 10.37 20.29 18.08
C VAL A 295 10.26 21.80 18.17
N THR A 296 9.12 22.31 18.63
CA THR A 296 9.07 23.71 19.07
C THR A 296 10.09 23.85 20.19
N ASP A 297 11.17 24.59 19.94
CA ASP A 297 12.02 25.13 20.99
C ASP A 297 11.13 26.09 21.80
N ASP A 298 10.55 25.59 22.89
CA ASP A 298 9.95 26.40 23.97
C ASP A 298 11.05 26.89 24.93
#